data_AF-A0A356BUB1-F1
#
_entry.id   AF-A0A356BUB1-F1
#
_cell.length_a   1.000
_cell.length_b   1.000
_cell.length_c   1.000
_cell.angle_alpha   90.00
_cell.angle_beta   90.00
_cell.angle_gamma   90.00
#
_symmetry.space_group_name_H-M   'P 1'
#
loop_
_entity.id
_entity.type
_entity.pdbx_description
1 polymer ?
#
loop_
_entity_poly.entity_id
_entity_poly.type
_entity_poly.pdbx_seq_one_letter_code
_entity_poly.pdbx_strand_id
1 'polypeptide(L)'
;HNRVQSIDYVYSELSKLVPEARIAIAHGQMDESVLERVMLDFYHGEFDILLCTTIIETGMDIGNVNTLIIDNADYLGLAQLYQLRGRVGRTNRVAYAYFTHRKDKVLSEDAEKRLGAIKEFTELGSGIKIAMRDLEIRGAGNLL
;
A
#
# COMPACT_ATOMS: atom_id res chain seq x y z
N HIS A 1 5.94 2.67 2.11
CA HIS A 1 7.22 2.04 2.55
C HIS A 1 7.11 1.66 4.02
N ASN A 2 7.09 0.37 4.38
CA ASN A 2 6.72 -0.06 5.74
C ASN A 2 7.90 -0.17 6.75
N ARG A 3 8.87 0.75 6.69
CA ARG A 3 10.00 0.82 7.64
C ARG A 3 10.37 2.27 7.91
N VAL A 4 10.19 2.73 9.15
CA VAL A 4 10.48 4.13 9.51
C VAL A 4 11.98 4.43 9.37
N GLN A 5 12.84 3.49 9.77
CA GLN A 5 14.30 3.69 9.80
C GLN A 5 14.91 3.98 8.42
N SER A 6 14.24 3.61 7.34
CA SER A 6 14.71 3.80 5.97
C SER A 6 13.81 4.76 5.16
N ILE A 7 12.84 5.42 5.78
CA ILE A 7 11.90 6.27 5.06
C ILE A 7 12.56 7.50 4.47
N ASP A 8 13.52 8.11 5.17
CA ASP A 8 14.28 9.27 4.70
C ASP A 8 15.16 8.93 3.49
N TYR A 9 15.71 7.71 3.46
CA TYR A 9 16.44 7.22 2.30
C TYR A 9 15.51 7.13 1.07
N VAL A 10 14.32 6.55 1.25
CA VAL A 10 13.33 6.46 0.16
C VAL A 10 12.86 7.85 -0.28
N TYR A 11 12.67 8.78 0.65
CA TYR A 11 12.36 10.18 0.35
C TYR A 11 13.43 10.82 -0.54
N SER A 12 14.71 10.66 -0.19
CA SER A 12 15.83 11.16 -0.99
C SER A 12 15.83 10.58 -2.40
N GLU A 13 15.62 9.27 -2.53
CA GLU A 13 15.58 8.61 -3.84
C GLU A 13 14.38 9.05 -4.68
N LEU A 14 13.20 9.18 -4.08
CA LEU A 14 12.01 9.70 -4.77
C LEU A 14 12.18 11.16 -5.21
N SER A 15 12.78 12.00 -4.35
CA SER A 15 13.04 13.40 -4.66
C SER A 15 14.02 13.59 -5.83
N LYS A 16 14.94 12.63 -6.02
CA LYS A 16 15.81 12.61 -7.21
C LYS A 16 15.08 12.09 -8.46
N LEU A 17 14.20 11.11 -8.27
CA LEU A 17 13.48 10.46 -9.37
C LEU A 17 12.40 11.38 -9.96
N VAL A 18 11.72 12.16 -9.11
CA VAL A 18 10.62 13.06 -9.49
C VAL A 18 10.82 14.41 -8.77
N PRO A 19 11.81 15.22 -9.21
CA PRO A 19 12.18 16.47 -8.53
C PRO A 19 11.08 17.55 -8.51
N GLU A 20 10.10 17.45 -9.39
CA GLU A 20 8.94 18.34 -9.47
C GLU A 20 7.85 18.03 -8.44
N ALA A 21 7.86 16.83 -7.85
CA ALA A 21 6.82 16.42 -6.91
C ALA A 21 7.10 16.92 -5.50
N ARG A 22 6.09 17.49 -4.85
CA ARG A 22 6.13 17.83 -3.42
C ARG A 22 5.83 16.58 -2.61
N ILE A 23 6.83 16.08 -1.89
CA ILE A 23 6.73 14.83 -1.12
C ILE A 23 6.61 15.15 0.37
N ALA A 24 5.59 14.59 1.01
CA ALA A 24 5.44 14.58 2.47
C ALA A 24 5.80 13.20 3.04
N ILE A 25 6.33 13.17 4.27
CA ILE A 25 6.55 11.94 5.03
C ILE A 25 5.52 11.85 6.15
N ALA A 26 4.88 10.69 6.29
CA ALA A 26 3.95 10.42 7.38
C ALA A 26 4.18 9.03 7.99
N HIS A 27 4.48 8.97 9.29
CA HIS A 27 4.61 7.71 10.02
C HIS A 27 4.28 7.88 11.52
N GLY A 28 4.15 6.77 12.24
CA GLY A 28 3.50 6.71 13.56
C GLY A 28 4.43 6.95 14.73
N GLN A 29 5.72 7.11 14.42
CA GLN A 29 6.69 7.66 15.36
C GLN A 29 6.69 9.19 15.36
N MET A 30 5.89 9.85 14.50
CA MET A 30 5.71 11.30 14.55
C MET A 30 4.75 11.68 15.68
N ASP A 31 4.93 12.87 16.23
CA ASP A 31 3.93 13.48 17.11
C ASP A 31 2.58 13.57 16.41
N GLU A 32 1.50 13.28 17.15
CA GLU A 32 0.14 13.20 16.61
C GLU A 32 -0.30 14.51 15.92
N SER A 33 0.02 15.67 16.52
CA SER A 33 -0.30 16.98 15.96
C SER A 33 0.46 17.29 14.67
N VAL A 34 1.68 16.75 14.52
CA VAL A 34 2.48 16.89 13.30
C VAL A 34 1.92 15.98 12.21
N LEU A 35 1.61 14.73 12.56
CA LEU A 35 0.98 13.79 11.65
C LEU A 35 -0.35 14.35 11.12
N GLU A 36 -1.22 14.83 12.00
CA GLU A 36 -2.50 15.44 11.63
C GLU A 36 -2.31 16.59 10.64
N ARG A 37 -1.36 17.49 10.91
CA ARG A 37 -1.06 18.62 10.01
C ARG A 37 -0.59 18.17 8.63
N VAL A 38 0.38 17.25 8.58
CA VAL A 38 0.89 16.71 7.30
C VAL A 38 -0.24 16.08 6.48
N MET A 39 -1.15 15.37 7.15
CA MET A 39 -2.27 14.75 6.48
C MET A 39 -3.30 15.77 5.97
N LEU A 40 -3.57 16.84 6.72
CA LEU A 40 -4.42 17.95 6.27
C LEU A 40 -3.81 18.68 5.07
N ASP A 41 -2.51 18.97 5.11
CA ASP A 41 -1.78 19.61 4.01
C ASP A 41 -1.84 18.75 2.74
N PHE A 42 -1.64 17.43 2.87
CA PHE A 42 -1.79 16.49 1.76
C PHE A 42 -3.23 16.45 1.22
N TYR A 43 -4.23 16.47 2.09
CA TYR A 43 -5.64 16.53 1.69
C TYR A 43 -5.96 17.81 0.90
N HIS A 44 -5.38 18.94 1.29
CA HIS A 44 -5.54 20.23 0.60
C HIS A 44 -4.73 20.35 -0.70
N GLY A 45 -3.86 19.37 -1.01
CA GLY A 45 -3.06 19.38 -2.23
C GLY A 45 -1.77 20.21 -2.12
N GLU A 46 -1.30 20.47 -0.91
CA GLU A 46 0.01 21.08 -0.66
C GLU A 46 1.17 20.13 -0.99
N PHE A 47 0.89 18.82 -1.00
CA PHE A 47 1.82 17.77 -1.39
C PHE A 47 1.20 16.87 -2.47
N ASP A 48 2.03 16.41 -3.41
CA ASP A 48 1.62 15.55 -4.52
C ASP A 48 1.79 14.06 -4.16
N ILE A 49 2.77 13.74 -3.30
CA ILE A 49 3.09 12.38 -2.87
C ILE A 49 3.13 12.31 -1.34
N LEU A 50 2.37 11.37 -0.77
CA LEU A 50 2.47 11.00 0.64
C LEU A 50 3.29 9.72 0.80
N LEU A 51 4.55 9.85 1.18
CA LEU A 51 5.41 8.73 1.54
C LEU A 51 5.13 8.29 2.98
N CYS A 52 4.48 7.15 3.15
CA CYS A 52 4.07 6.67 4.47
C CYS A 52 4.39 5.20 4.74
N THR A 53 4.36 4.83 6.03
CA THR A 53 4.24 3.44 6.48
C THR A 53 2.77 2.99 6.46
N THR A 54 2.47 1.77 6.90
CA THR A 54 1.11 1.17 6.82
C THR A 54 0.03 1.87 7.68
N ILE A 55 0.30 3.06 8.22
CA ILE A 55 -0.57 3.78 9.17
C ILE A 55 -1.86 4.31 8.55
N ILE A 56 -1.99 4.22 7.22
CA ILE A 56 -3.27 4.36 6.53
C ILE A 56 -4.28 3.24 6.92
N GLU A 57 -3.89 2.25 7.73
CA GLU A 57 -4.76 1.16 8.23
C GLU A 57 -5.99 1.67 9.00
N THR A 58 -5.92 2.76 9.79
CA THR A 58 -6.91 3.04 10.85
C THR A 58 -7.93 4.17 10.60
N GLY A 59 -8.14 4.62 9.36
CA GLY A 59 -9.39 5.35 9.04
C GLY A 59 -9.28 6.64 8.24
N MET A 60 -8.13 6.96 7.68
CA MET A 60 -8.01 8.13 6.79
C MET A 60 -8.46 7.78 5.38
N ASP A 61 -9.61 8.30 4.99
CA ASP A 61 -10.15 8.21 3.63
C ASP A 61 -9.64 9.40 2.80
N ILE A 62 -8.49 9.24 2.17
CA ILE A 62 -7.94 10.28 1.28
C ILE A 62 -8.59 10.10 -0.10
N GLY A 63 -9.87 10.47 -0.18
CA GLY A 63 -10.73 10.19 -1.34
C GLY A 63 -10.26 10.80 -2.67
N ASN A 64 -9.29 11.72 -2.65
CA ASN A 64 -8.67 12.30 -3.84
C ASN A 64 -7.49 11.46 -4.40
N VAL A 65 -7.00 10.46 -3.68
CA VAL A 65 -5.89 9.62 -4.15
C VAL A 65 -6.40 8.54 -5.10
N ASN A 66 -5.84 8.53 -6.31
CA ASN A 66 -6.17 7.55 -7.33
C ASN A 66 -5.01 6.58 -7.63
N THR A 67 -3.84 6.75 -7.02
CA THR A 67 -2.68 5.91 -7.28
C THR A 67 -2.04 5.47 -5.96
N LEU A 68 -1.88 4.16 -5.80
CA LEU A 68 -1.22 3.53 -4.66
C LEU A 68 0.03 2.79 -5.13
N ILE A 69 1.16 3.02 -4.47
CA ILE A 69 2.40 2.26 -4.69
C ILE A 69 2.80 1.60 -3.38
N ILE A 70 2.81 0.27 -3.36
CA ILE A 70 3.24 -0.52 -2.22
C ILE A 70 4.66 -1.02 -2.50
N ASP A 71 5.59 -0.44 -1.75
CA ASP A 71 6.98 -0.87 -1.71
C ASP A 71 7.14 -2.19 -0.94
N ASN A 72 7.86 -3.15 -1.54
CA ASN A 72 8.08 -4.50 -1.04
C ASN A 72 6.78 -5.22 -0.59
N ALA A 73 5.78 -5.22 -1.48
CA ALA A 73 4.47 -5.83 -1.29
C ALA A 73 4.55 -7.34 -0.99
N ASP A 74 5.64 -7.99 -1.39
CA ASP A 74 5.93 -9.40 -1.14
C ASP A 74 6.09 -9.75 0.35
N TYR A 75 6.28 -8.78 1.25
CA TYR A 75 6.29 -9.01 2.70
C TYR A 75 4.91 -8.88 3.38
N LEU A 76 3.90 -8.38 2.68
CA LEU A 76 2.57 -8.13 3.27
C LEU A 76 1.64 -9.32 3.04
N GLY A 77 0.74 -9.58 3.99
CA GLY A 77 -0.30 -10.60 3.84
C GLY A 77 -1.33 -10.25 2.76
N LEU A 78 -2.02 -11.25 2.19
CA LEU A 78 -2.99 -11.02 1.11
C LEU A 78 -4.12 -10.10 1.56
N ALA A 79 -4.61 -10.31 2.79
CA ALA A 79 -5.62 -9.46 3.41
C ALA A 79 -5.17 -7.98 3.52
N GLN A 80 -3.92 -7.74 3.92
CA GLN A 80 -3.37 -6.38 4.02
C GLN A 80 -3.27 -5.71 2.65
N LEU A 81 -2.75 -6.44 1.65
CA LEU A 81 -2.68 -5.95 0.27
C LEU A 81 -4.07 -5.56 -0.27
N TYR A 82 -5.08 -6.38 0.02
CA TYR A 82 -6.44 -6.10 -0.41
C TYR A 82 -7.05 -4.89 0.32
N GLN A 83 -6.86 -4.79 1.63
CA GLN A 83 -7.31 -3.62 2.41
C GLN A 83 -6.68 -2.34 1.92
N LEU A 84 -5.35 -2.33 1.68
CA LEU A 84 -4.63 -1.19 1.14
C LEU A 84 -5.15 -0.81 -0.26
N ARG A 85 -5.35 -1.80 -1.14
CA ARG A 85 -5.92 -1.57 -2.47
C ARG A 85 -7.30 -0.93 -2.43
N GLY A 86 -8.14 -1.32 -1.47
CA GLY A 86 -9.47 -0.74 -1.27
C GLY A 86 -9.48 0.72 -0.82
N ARG A 87 -8.33 1.30 -0.47
CA ARG A 87 -8.19 2.72 -0.10
C ARG A 87 -8.08 3.67 -1.30
N VAL A 88 -7.90 3.15 -2.52
CA VAL A 88 -7.89 3.93 -3.76
C VAL A 88 -9.05 3.54 -4.68
N GLY A 89 -9.45 4.45 -5.58
CA GLY A 89 -10.53 4.17 -6.54
C GLY A 89 -11.94 4.34 -5.98
N ARG A 90 -12.11 5.27 -5.04
CA ARG A 90 -13.43 5.62 -4.47
C ARG A 90 -14.16 6.73 -5.26
N THR A 91 -13.59 7.18 -6.37
CA THR A 91 -14.16 8.19 -7.26
C THR A 91 -14.51 7.58 -8.61
N ASN A 92 -15.20 8.33 -9.48
CA ASN A 92 -15.51 7.89 -10.85
C ASN A 92 -14.28 7.88 -11.79
N ARG A 93 -13.07 8.11 -11.27
CA ARG A 93 -11.82 8.05 -12.04
C ARG A 93 -11.18 6.68 -11.88
N VAL A 94 -10.54 6.19 -12.93
CA VAL A 94 -9.71 4.98 -12.87
C VAL A 94 -8.60 5.21 -11.84
N ALA A 95 -8.44 4.22 -10.95
CA ALA A 95 -7.37 4.19 -9.97
C ALA A 95 -6.40 3.04 -10.25
N TYR A 96 -5.15 3.24 -9.84
CA TYR A 96 -4.05 2.31 -10.07
C TYR A 96 -3.45 1.87 -8.73
N ALA A 97 -3.12 0.58 -8.62
CA ALA A 97 -2.39 0.03 -7.49
C ALA A 97 -1.19 -0.78 -8.00
N TYR A 98 0.01 -0.34 -7.62
CA TYR A 98 1.28 -0.97 -7.99
C TYR A 98 1.84 -1.73 -6.78
N PHE A 99 1.94 -3.04 -6.90
CA PHE A 99 2.56 -3.91 -5.90
C PHE A 99 3.98 -4.24 -6.37
N THR A 100 4.97 -3.67 -5.69
CA THR A 100 6.37 -3.77 -6.12
C THR A 100 7.16 -4.72 -5.23
N HIS A 101 8.21 -5.32 -5.78
CA HIS A 101 9.22 -6.07 -5.05
C HIS A 101 10.60 -5.74 -5.64
N ARG A 102 11.68 -6.10 -4.93
CA ARG A 102 13.04 -5.91 -5.44
C ARG A 102 13.26 -6.75 -6.71
N LYS A 103 13.84 -6.12 -7.74
CA LYS A 103 14.06 -6.72 -9.06
C LYS A 103 14.79 -8.06 -9.02
N ASP A 104 15.85 -8.14 -8.22
CA ASP A 104 16.72 -9.33 -8.16
C ASP A 104 16.40 -10.24 -6.96
N LYS A 105 15.22 -10.07 -6.34
CA LYS A 105 14.79 -10.90 -5.23
C LYS A 105 14.10 -12.15 -5.75
N VAL A 106 14.58 -13.31 -5.33
CA VAL A 106 13.85 -14.58 -5.45
C VAL A 106 12.67 -14.53 -4.49
N LEU A 107 11.45 -14.60 -5.04
CA LEU A 107 10.23 -14.65 -4.26
C LEU A 107 10.02 -16.07 -3.72
N SER A 108 9.44 -16.19 -2.53
CA SER A 108 8.93 -17.48 -2.09
C SER A 108 7.70 -17.85 -2.91
N GLU A 109 7.44 -19.15 -3.05
CA GLU A 109 6.24 -19.65 -3.74
C GLU A 109 4.96 -19.02 -3.18
N ASP A 110 4.86 -18.87 -1.85
CA ASP A 110 3.73 -18.20 -1.19
C ASP A 110 3.61 -16.73 -1.57
N ALA A 111 4.73 -16.00 -1.68
CA ALA A 111 4.73 -14.60 -2.07
C ALA A 111 4.31 -14.44 -3.54
N GLU A 112 4.76 -15.31 -4.44
CA GLU A 112 4.32 -15.33 -5.84
C GLU A 112 2.83 -15.62 -5.96
N LYS A 113 2.34 -16.67 -5.28
CA LYS A 113 0.91 -17.02 -5.25
C LYS A 113 0.06 -15.86 -4.73
N ARG A 114 0.50 -15.20 -3.67
CA ARG A 114 -0.19 -14.04 -3.08
C ARG A 114 -0.22 -12.83 -4.02
N LEU A 115 0.92 -12.47 -4.63
CA LEU A 115 1.00 -11.35 -5.58
C LEU A 115 0.22 -11.64 -6.87
N GLY A 116 0.19 -12.90 -7.32
CA GLY A 116 -0.68 -13.35 -8.40
C GLY A 116 -2.16 -13.21 -8.05
N ALA A 117 -2.56 -13.70 -6.87
CA ALA A 117 -3.93 -13.63 -6.41
C ALA A 117 -4.46 -12.19 -6.33
N ILE A 118 -3.70 -11.24 -5.76
CA ILE A 118 -4.16 -9.83 -5.67
C ILE A 118 -4.33 -9.17 -7.05
N LYS A 119 -3.56 -9.60 -8.06
CA LYS A 119 -3.68 -9.14 -9.45
C LYS A 119 -4.95 -9.68 -10.13
N GLU A 120 -5.36 -10.90 -9.81
CA GLU A 120 -6.56 -11.55 -10.38
C GLU A 120 -7.86 -11.00 -9.78
N PHE A 121 -7.86 -10.66 -8.49
CA PHE A 121 -9.05 -10.16 -7.80
C PHE A 121 -9.40 -8.71 -8.15
N THR A 122 -9.68 -8.36 -9.40
CA THR A 122 -9.99 -6.97 -9.81
C THR A 122 -11.43 -6.53 -9.53
N GLU A 123 -12.34 -7.45 -9.18
CA GLU A 123 -13.76 -7.16 -8.94
C GLU A 123 -14.08 -6.71 -7.51
N LEU A 124 -14.89 -5.66 -7.37
CA LEU A 124 -15.55 -5.24 -6.14
C LEU A 124 -16.47 -6.37 -5.63
N GLY A 125 -16.35 -6.75 -4.35
CA GLY A 125 -17.16 -7.83 -3.74
C GLY A 125 -16.41 -9.15 -3.47
N SER A 126 -15.10 -9.19 -3.70
CA SER A 126 -14.25 -10.40 -3.61
C SER A 126 -13.78 -10.77 -2.20
N GLY A 127 -14.25 -10.11 -1.14
CA GLY A 127 -13.74 -10.28 0.24
C GLY A 127 -13.80 -11.72 0.76
N ILE A 128 -14.89 -12.46 0.47
CA ILE A 128 -15.03 -13.88 0.85
C ILE A 128 -14.06 -14.76 0.05
N LYS A 129 -13.95 -14.53 -1.27
CA LYS A 129 -13.02 -15.28 -2.14
C LYS A 129 -11.56 -15.11 -1.70
N ILE A 130 -11.22 -13.93 -1.20
CA ILE A 130 -9.87 -13.63 -0.71
C ILE A 130 -9.58 -14.31 0.61
N ALA A 131 -10.53 -14.30 1.55
CA ALA A 131 -10.38 -15.03 2.81
C ALA A 131 -10.19 -16.53 2.55
N MET A 132 -10.94 -17.12 1.61
CA MET A 132 -10.77 -18.52 1.21
C MET A 132 -9.41 -18.77 0.56
N ARG A 133 -8.95 -17.89 -0.32
CA ARG A 133 -7.64 -18.04 -0.98
C ARG A 133 -6.46 -17.85 -0.01
N ASP A 134 -6.56 -16.93 0.94
CA ASP A 134 -5.57 -16.75 2.00
C ASP A 134 -5.48 -17.99 2.90
N LEU A 135 -6.62 -18.64 3.17
CA LEU A 135 -6.71 -19.89 3.92
C LEU A 135 -6.07 -21.08 3.15
N GLU A 136 -6.32 -21.17 1.83
CA GLU A 136 -5.69 -22.16 0.95
C GLU A 136 -4.17 -21.97 0.86
N ILE A 137 -3.70 -20.73 0.69
CA ILE A 137 -2.24 -20.42 0.62
C ILE A 137 -1.56 -20.79 1.93
N ARG A 138 -2.21 -20.60 3.08
CA ARG A 138 -1.68 -21.00 4.40
C ARG A 138 -1.75 -22.51 4.68
N GLY A 139 -2.24 -23.32 3.73
CA GLY A 139 -2.18 -24.78 3.81
C GLY A 139 -3.33 -25.45 4.58
N ALA A 140 -4.44 -24.76 4.85
CA ALA A 140 -5.59 -25.37 5.53
C ALA A 140 -6.46 -26.28 4.62
N GLY A 141 -6.07 -26.47 3.35
CA GLY A 141 -6.72 -27.37 2.41
C GLY A 141 -6.51 -28.88 2.67
N ASN A 142 -5.92 -29.26 3.81
CA ASN A 142 -5.69 -30.66 4.19
C ASN A 142 -6.70 -31.18 5.25
N LEU A 143 -7.84 -30.52 5.40
CA LEU A 143 -8.99 -31.06 6.12
C LEU A 143 -9.95 -31.69 5.11
N LEU A 144 -9.59 -32.90 4.66
CA LEU A 144 -10.57 -33.90 4.22
C LEU A 144 -11.29 -34.47 5.44
#